data_AF-A0A7K0RBH0-F1
#
_entry.id   AF-A0A7K0RBH0-F1
#
_cell.length_a   1.000
_cell.length_b   1.000
_cell.length_c   1.000
_cell.angle_alpha   90.00
_cell.angle_beta   90.00
_cell.angle_gamma   90.00
#
_symmetry.space_group_name_H-M   'P 1'
#
loop_
_entity.id
_entity.type
_entity.pdbx_description
1 polymer ?
#
loop_
_entity_poly.entity_id
_entity_poly.type
_entity_poly.pdbx_seq_one_letter_code
_entity_poly.pdbx_strand_id
1 'polypeptide(L)'
;MKIFLGLSAAALSILLAGCSPAPSSGPETCPAAPVTDAMMPSPDEVAESSLKFAQQLVGFSEKTAESCVTDAGLVWRVVGRDGESFVVTQDYNPLRVNVVIEISEVTEVRIG
;
A
#
# COMPACT_ATOMS: atom_id res chain seq x y z
N MET A 1 62.61 12.15 -29.46
CA MET A 1 62.35 12.43 -28.02
C MET A 1 61.38 13.61 -27.94
N LYS A 2 60.44 13.57 -26.98
CA LYS A 2 59.38 14.56 -26.64
C LYS A 2 58.09 14.51 -27.51
N ILE A 3 57.09 13.73 -27.06
CA ILE A 3 55.79 14.05 -26.36
C ILE A 3 54.63 14.32 -27.36
N PHE A 4 53.63 13.46 -27.55
CA PHE A 4 52.52 12.91 -26.72
C PHE A 4 51.32 13.85 -26.49
N LEU A 5 50.12 13.25 -26.61
CA LEU A 5 48.75 13.72 -26.32
C LEU A 5 48.09 14.58 -27.42
N GLY A 6 46.89 14.31 -27.92
CA GLY A 6 45.85 13.34 -27.55
C GLY A 6 44.53 13.86 -28.14
N LEU A 7 44.12 13.30 -29.28
CA LEU A 7 42.88 13.63 -29.98
C LEU A 7 41.86 12.53 -29.66
N SER A 8 40.82 12.84 -28.87
CA SER A 8 39.59 12.04 -28.91
C SER A 8 38.41 12.85 -28.41
N ALA A 9 37.44 13.02 -29.31
CA ALA A 9 36.14 13.61 -29.10
C ALA A 9 35.12 12.50 -28.87
N ALA A 10 34.20 12.71 -27.92
CA ALA A 10 32.81 12.19 -27.82
C ALA A 10 32.43 12.21 -26.33
N ALA A 11 31.59 13.14 -25.87
CA ALA A 11 30.13 13.04 -25.89
C ALA A 11 29.61 11.81 -25.13
N LEU A 12 28.97 12.03 -23.97
CA LEU A 12 27.59 11.63 -23.68
C LEU A 12 27.25 11.99 -22.22
N SER A 13 26.66 13.17 -22.01
CA SER A 13 26.10 13.58 -20.73
C SER A 13 24.88 12.71 -20.42
N ILE A 14 25.04 11.74 -19.52
CA ILE A 14 23.94 10.93 -18.99
C ILE A 14 23.21 11.76 -17.94
N LEU A 15 22.14 12.43 -18.35
CA LEU A 15 21.13 13.01 -17.46
C LEU A 15 19.88 12.14 -17.55
N LEU A 16 19.80 11.08 -16.73
CA LEU A 16 18.51 10.44 -16.46
C LEU A 16 17.79 11.26 -15.39
N ALA A 17 17.07 12.30 -15.83
CA ALA A 17 15.96 12.85 -15.08
C ALA A 17 14.77 11.90 -15.23
N GLY A 18 14.80 10.78 -14.51
CA GLY A 18 13.67 9.85 -14.40
C GLY A 18 12.63 10.40 -13.44
N CYS A 19 11.86 11.40 -13.87
CA CYS A 19 10.63 11.76 -13.17
C CYS A 19 9.54 10.82 -13.67
N SER A 20 9.36 9.69 -12.99
CA SER A 20 8.25 8.78 -13.26
C SER A 20 6.96 9.52 -12.87
N PRO A 21 5.96 9.65 -13.76
CA PRO A 21 4.65 10.13 -13.34
C PRO A 21 4.12 9.13 -12.31
N ALA A 22 3.84 9.61 -11.10
CA ALA A 22 3.07 8.85 -10.13
C ALA A 22 1.77 8.39 -10.82
N PRO A 23 1.31 7.14 -10.62
CA PRO A 23 0.00 6.72 -11.10
C PRO A 23 -1.02 7.68 -10.50
N SER A 24 -1.59 8.52 -11.36
CA SER A 24 -2.61 9.49 -11.01
C SER A 24 -3.94 8.75 -11.02
N SER A 25 -4.19 7.99 -9.97
CA SER A 25 -5.54 7.53 -9.62
C SER A 25 -6.41 8.79 -9.43
N GLY A 26 -7.71 8.69 -9.74
CA GLY A 26 -8.66 9.77 -9.46
C GLY A 26 -8.69 10.17 -7.97
N PRO A 27 -9.59 11.06 -7.52
CA PRO A 27 -9.67 11.39 -6.11
C PRO A 27 -10.09 10.16 -5.28
N GLU A 28 -9.10 9.40 -4.81
CA GLU A 28 -9.25 8.34 -3.82
C GLU A 28 -9.71 9.01 -2.52
N THR A 29 -10.98 8.86 -2.18
CA THR A 29 -11.55 9.37 -0.93
C THR A 29 -11.70 8.23 0.04
N CYS A 30 -11.22 8.41 1.27
CA CYS A 30 -11.36 7.38 2.29
C CYS A 30 -12.85 7.06 2.53
N PRO A 31 -13.19 5.77 2.61
CA PRO A 31 -14.54 5.38 3.00
C PRO A 31 -14.81 5.78 4.45
N ALA A 32 -16.09 5.83 4.83
CA ALA A 32 -16.47 6.10 6.21
C ALA A 32 -15.91 5.01 7.13
N ALA A 33 -15.33 5.40 8.26
CA ALA A 33 -14.76 4.49 9.25
C ALA A 33 -15.77 3.39 9.67
N PRO A 34 -15.29 2.18 10.02
CA PRO A 34 -16.15 1.10 10.45
C PRO A 34 -16.88 1.51 11.74
N VAL A 35 -18.20 1.31 11.76
CA VAL A 35 -19.06 1.58 12.91
C VAL A 35 -19.78 0.32 13.34
N THR A 36 -20.06 0.22 14.62
CA THR A 36 -20.95 -0.79 15.20
C THR A 36 -22.00 -0.07 16.04
N ASP A 37 -23.28 -0.42 15.88
CA ASP A 37 -24.38 0.22 16.63
C ASP A 37 -24.42 -0.22 18.11
N ALA A 38 -23.72 -1.31 18.44
CA ALA A 38 -23.64 -1.84 19.79
C ALA A 38 -22.66 -1.05 20.67
N MET A 39 -23.07 -0.78 21.91
CA MET A 39 -22.20 -0.19 22.96
C MET A 39 -20.99 -1.08 23.29
N MET A 40 -21.15 -2.39 23.13
CA MET A 40 -20.10 -3.40 23.30
C MET A 40 -20.25 -4.43 22.18
N PRO A 41 -19.68 -4.17 20.99
CA PRO A 41 -19.78 -5.09 19.87
C PRO A 41 -19.02 -6.38 20.16
N SER A 42 -19.52 -7.49 19.64
CA SER A 42 -18.79 -8.75 19.60
C SER A 42 -17.58 -8.65 18.66
N PRO A 43 -16.55 -9.49 18.86
CA PRO A 43 -15.40 -9.54 17.95
C PRO A 43 -15.79 -9.78 16.48
N ASP A 44 -16.83 -10.59 16.23
CA ASP A 44 -17.31 -10.91 14.90
C ASP A 44 -17.95 -9.68 14.22
N GLU A 45 -18.72 -8.87 14.97
CA GLU A 45 -19.30 -7.62 14.45
C GLU A 45 -18.20 -6.59 14.10
N VAL A 46 -17.17 -6.49 14.94
CA VAL A 46 -16.01 -5.63 14.66
C VAL A 46 -15.30 -6.12 13.40
N ALA A 47 -15.10 -7.43 13.26
CA ALA A 47 -14.44 -8.01 12.09
C ALA A 47 -15.24 -7.80 10.80
N GLU A 48 -16.56 -7.95 10.85
CA GLU A 48 -17.44 -7.73 9.70
C GLU A 48 -17.41 -6.27 9.26
N SER A 49 -17.55 -5.33 10.20
CA SER A 49 -17.49 -3.89 9.92
C SER A 49 -16.12 -3.47 9.36
N SER A 50 -15.04 -3.99 9.95
CA SER A 50 -13.66 -3.76 9.48
C SER A 50 -13.41 -4.34 8.09
N LEU A 51 -13.94 -5.54 7.79
CA LEU A 51 -13.82 -6.15 6.47
C LEU A 51 -14.57 -5.35 5.40
N LYS A 52 -15.79 -4.90 5.70
CA LYS A 52 -16.59 -4.06 4.80
C LYS A 52 -15.91 -2.73 4.48
N PHE A 53 -15.25 -2.14 5.48
CA PHE A 53 -14.40 -0.97 5.28
C PHE A 53 -13.20 -1.31 4.37
N ALA A 54 -12.42 -2.34 4.72
CA ALA A 54 -11.19 -2.71 4.01
C ALA A 54 -11.44 -3.09 2.54
N GLN A 55 -12.56 -3.75 2.22
CA GLN A 55 -12.92 -4.12 0.84
C GLN A 55 -13.06 -2.92 -0.09
N GLN A 56 -13.41 -1.74 0.43
CA GLN A 56 -13.51 -0.51 -0.35
C GLN A 56 -12.15 0.09 -0.72
N LEU A 57 -11.06 -0.41 -0.12
CA LEU A 57 -9.69 0.03 -0.39
C LEU A 57 -9.01 -0.78 -1.50
N VAL A 58 -9.63 -1.84 -2.01
CA VAL A 58 -9.08 -2.58 -3.15
C VAL A 58 -9.03 -1.66 -4.38
N GLY A 59 -7.86 -1.59 -5.01
CA GLY A 59 -7.54 -0.68 -6.10
C GLY A 59 -7.05 0.71 -5.65
N PHE A 60 -6.98 0.99 -4.34
CA PHE A 60 -6.35 2.21 -3.85
C PHE A 60 -4.83 2.05 -3.85
N SER A 61 -4.12 3.16 -4.03
CA SER A 61 -2.69 3.21 -3.77
C SER A 61 -2.36 2.81 -2.32
N GLU A 62 -1.23 2.12 -2.12
CA GLU A 62 -0.76 1.67 -0.80
C GLU A 62 -0.77 2.82 0.23
N LYS A 63 -0.26 3.98 -0.18
CA LYS A 63 -0.19 5.19 0.66
C LYS A 63 -1.57 5.69 1.10
N THR A 64 -2.51 5.79 0.16
CA THR A 64 -3.86 6.27 0.50
C THR A 64 -4.59 5.26 1.38
N ALA A 65 -4.50 3.98 1.03
CA ALA A 65 -5.13 2.90 1.79
C ALA A 65 -4.60 2.82 3.23
N GLU A 66 -3.29 2.90 3.43
CA GLU A 66 -2.66 2.92 4.76
C GLU A 66 -3.17 4.10 5.61
N SER A 67 -3.28 5.29 5.02
CA SER A 67 -3.86 6.46 5.70
C SER A 67 -5.31 6.20 6.10
N CYS A 68 -6.15 5.73 5.17
CA CYS A 68 -7.55 5.46 5.47
C CYS A 68 -7.72 4.43 6.59
N VAL A 69 -6.93 3.34 6.59
CA VAL A 69 -6.96 2.31 7.64
C VAL A 69 -6.54 2.90 9.00
N THR A 70 -5.47 3.68 9.03
CA THR A 70 -4.97 4.29 10.26
C THR A 70 -5.95 5.31 10.83
N ASP A 71 -6.52 6.17 9.96
CA ASP A 71 -7.51 7.18 10.33
C ASP A 71 -8.83 6.54 10.81
N ALA A 72 -9.16 5.34 10.33
CA ALA A 72 -10.27 4.52 10.78
C ALA A 72 -10.01 3.81 12.13
N GLY A 73 -8.82 3.95 12.72
CA GLY A 73 -8.45 3.29 13.98
C GLY A 73 -8.15 1.79 13.83
N LEU A 74 -7.93 1.32 12.61
CA LEU A 74 -7.56 -0.05 12.30
C LEU A 74 -6.04 -0.19 12.18
N VAL A 75 -5.55 -1.42 12.22
CA VAL A 75 -4.12 -1.74 12.13
C VAL A 75 -3.79 -2.18 10.71
N TRP A 76 -2.90 -1.45 10.04
CA TRP A 76 -2.37 -1.81 8.73
C TRP A 76 -1.30 -2.91 8.83
N ARG A 77 -1.41 -3.97 8.02
CA ARG A 77 -0.35 -4.98 7.88
C ARG A 77 -0.26 -5.50 6.45
N VAL A 78 0.89 -5.31 5.81
CA VAL A 78 1.18 -5.93 4.51
C VAL A 78 1.56 -7.41 4.73
N VAL A 79 0.85 -8.32 4.07
CA VAL A 79 1.07 -9.78 4.15
C VAL A 79 1.54 -10.39 2.84
N GLY A 80 1.62 -9.59 1.77
CA GLY A 80 2.27 -9.97 0.53
C GLY A 80 2.52 -8.76 -0.36
N ARG A 81 3.52 -8.86 -1.22
CA ARG A 81 3.88 -7.82 -2.17
C ARG A 81 4.36 -8.43 -3.49
N ASP A 82 3.83 -7.93 -4.61
CA ASP A 82 4.26 -8.24 -5.97
C ASP A 82 4.39 -9.76 -6.23
N GLY A 83 3.40 -10.53 -5.81
CA GLY A 83 3.34 -11.99 -5.91
C GLY A 83 4.07 -12.78 -4.82
N GLU A 84 4.77 -12.12 -3.89
CA GLU A 84 5.46 -12.76 -2.77
C GLU A 84 4.65 -12.64 -1.47
N SER A 85 4.27 -13.76 -0.87
CA SER A 85 3.61 -13.79 0.43
C SER A 85 4.61 -13.75 1.59
N PHE A 86 4.31 -12.96 2.62
CA PHE A 86 5.12 -12.89 3.83
C PHE A 86 4.66 -13.90 4.88
N VAL A 87 5.63 -14.46 5.60
CA VAL A 87 5.36 -15.35 6.73
C VAL A 87 4.86 -14.50 7.90
N VAL A 88 3.64 -14.80 8.36
CA VAL A 88 3.01 -14.12 9.49
C VAL A 88 2.46 -15.13 10.48
N THR A 89 2.29 -14.69 11.73
CA THR A 89 1.62 -15.45 12.78
C THR A 89 0.09 -15.39 12.60
N GLN A 90 -0.60 -16.46 12.98
CA GLN A 90 -2.06 -16.58 12.88
C GLN A 90 -2.78 -16.14 14.17
N ASP A 91 -2.28 -15.10 14.85
CA ASP A 91 -2.92 -14.51 16.03
C ASP A 91 -4.10 -13.64 15.62
N TYR A 92 -5.33 -14.14 15.68
CA TYR A 92 -6.48 -13.39 15.19
C TYR A 92 -6.69 -12.04 15.90
N ASN A 93 -6.79 -10.96 15.13
CA ASN A 93 -7.15 -9.61 15.60
C ASN A 93 -8.21 -8.97 14.67
N PRO A 94 -9.45 -8.69 15.15
CA PRO A 94 -10.53 -8.17 14.32
C PRO A 94 -10.31 -6.72 13.85
N LEU A 95 -9.36 -5.99 14.46
CA LEU A 95 -9.00 -4.62 14.09
C LEU A 95 -7.86 -4.56 13.07
N ARG A 96 -7.30 -5.71 12.68
CA ARG A 96 -6.13 -5.76 11.79
C ARG A 96 -6.52 -6.08 10.37
N VAL A 97 -6.14 -5.17 9.48
CA VAL A 97 -6.32 -5.29 8.03
C VAL A 97 -5.02 -5.82 7.43
N ASN A 98 -5.07 -7.08 7.01
CA ASN A 98 -4.03 -7.69 6.21
C ASN A 98 -4.25 -7.35 4.74
N VAL A 99 -3.22 -6.83 4.08
CA VAL A 99 -3.30 -6.43 2.67
C VAL A 99 -2.24 -7.11 1.81
N VAL A 100 -2.58 -7.34 0.54
CA VAL A 100 -1.62 -7.68 -0.50
C VAL A 100 -1.49 -6.50 -1.43
N ILE A 101 -0.24 -6.13 -1.74
CA ILE A 101 0.08 -4.99 -2.60
C ILE A 101 0.67 -5.52 -3.91
N GLU A 102 0.13 -5.10 -5.04
CA GLU A 102 0.69 -5.36 -6.37
C GLU A 102 0.85 -4.03 -7.09
N ILE A 103 2.04 -3.74 -7.61
CA ILE A 103 2.29 -2.52 -8.41
C ILE A 103 1.82 -1.26 -7.65
N SER A 104 2.13 -1.19 -6.35
CA SER A 104 1.75 -0.07 -5.44
C SER A 104 0.25 0.11 -5.18
N GLU A 105 -0.59 -0.86 -5.55
CA GLU A 105 -2.03 -0.84 -5.30
C GLU A 105 -2.46 -2.03 -4.42
N VAL A 106 -3.50 -1.83 -3.62
CA VAL A 106 -4.11 -2.91 -2.83
C VAL A 106 -4.89 -3.85 -3.75
N THR A 107 -4.56 -5.14 -3.77
CA THR A 107 -5.26 -6.14 -4.58
C THR A 107 -6.09 -7.12 -3.77
N GLU A 108 -5.68 -7.39 -2.53
CA GLU A 108 -6.44 -8.22 -1.59
C GLU A 108 -6.45 -7.63 -0.19
N VAL A 109 -7.54 -7.87 0.53
CA VAL A 109 -7.70 -7.50 1.93
C VAL A 109 -8.33 -8.63 2.74
N ARG A 110 -7.89 -8.81 3.98
CA ARG A 110 -8.43 -9.80 4.94
C ARG A 110 -8.36 -9.26 6.36
N ILE A 111 -9.30 -9.63 7.21
CA ILE A 111 -9.23 -9.30 8.64
C ILE A 111 -8.59 -10.44 9.41
N GLY A 112 -7.66 -10.12 10.30
CA GLY A 112 -7.09 -11.12 11.21
C GLY A 112 -5.72 -10.81 11.73
#